data_AF-A0A8C2D2H0-F1
#
_entry.id   AF-A0A8C2D2H0-F1
#
_cell.length_a   1.000
_cell.length_b   1.000
_cell.length_c   1.000
_cell.angle_alpha   90.00
_cell.angle_beta   90.00
_cell.angle_gamma   90.00
#
_symmetry.space_group_name_H-M   'P 1'
#
loop_
_entity.id
_entity.type
_entity.pdbx_description
1 polymer ?
#
loop_
_entity_poly.entity_id
_entity_poly.type
_entity_poly.pdbx_seq_one_letter_code
_entity_poly.pdbx_strand_id
1 'polypeptide(L)'
;MKGDSVTLHTGVETNKQDRIRWYFNDTRIAQISGDISKSCTEVQCHEGTERFRDRLKLDHQTGSLTIMNITNTDSGDYKLQINRININSENISSVTVHDVSAAERDKMKRKSVNKGEPVTLDPVLKNPNGLKTWYFNDTIIAEITGDQSKICTDVQ
;
A
#
# COMPACT_ATOMS: atom_id res chain seq x y z
N MET A 1 -15.76 -6.01 -3.73
CA MET A 1 -14.34 -6.27 -4.00
C MET A 1 -13.93 -7.45 -3.14
N LYS A 2 -14.26 -8.65 -3.60
CA LYS A 2 -13.90 -9.94 -3.00
C LYS A 2 -13.09 -10.61 -4.11
N GLY A 3 -11.85 -10.98 -3.85
CA GLY A 3 -10.94 -11.50 -4.89
C GLY A 3 -9.99 -10.45 -5.49
N ASP A 4 -10.10 -9.18 -5.11
CA ASP A 4 -9.11 -8.16 -5.51
C ASP A 4 -7.83 -8.28 -4.67
N SER A 5 -6.72 -7.75 -5.16
CA SER A 5 -5.45 -7.66 -4.43
C SER A 5 -5.07 -6.21 -4.18
N VAL A 6 -4.35 -5.97 -3.08
CA VAL A 6 -3.76 -4.66 -2.77
C VAL A 6 -2.27 -4.83 -2.54
N THR A 7 -1.47 -3.90 -3.05
CA THR A 7 -0.03 -3.87 -2.82
C THR A 7 0.34 -2.66 -1.96
N LEU A 8 0.98 -2.94 -0.83
CA LEU A 8 1.55 -1.94 0.05
C LEU A 8 3.02 -1.73 -0.36
N HIS A 9 3.25 -0.62 -1.06
CA HIS A 9 4.58 -0.25 -1.52
C HIS A 9 5.43 0.28 -0.36
N THR A 10 6.70 -0.13 -0.31
CA THR A 10 7.68 0.41 0.64
C THR A 10 8.19 1.78 0.22
N GLY A 11 8.14 2.10 -1.08
CA GLY A 11 8.66 3.33 -1.66
C GLY A 11 10.18 3.46 -1.61
N VAL A 12 10.91 2.37 -1.31
CA VAL A 12 12.37 2.38 -1.20
C VAL A 12 13.00 1.22 -1.95
N GLU A 13 14.15 1.47 -2.58
CA GLU A 13 15.01 0.40 -3.07
C GLU A 13 15.65 -0.30 -1.86
N THR A 14 15.47 -1.61 -1.79
CA THR A 14 15.94 -2.41 -0.65
C THR A 14 17.30 -3.00 -0.96
N ASN A 15 18.24 -2.94 -0.01
CA ASN A 15 19.53 -3.59 -0.16
C ASN A 15 19.44 -5.05 0.32
N LYS A 16 20.34 -5.90 -0.19
CA LYS A 16 20.42 -7.33 0.18
C LYS A 16 20.66 -7.59 1.67
N GLN A 17 21.09 -6.60 2.45
CA GLN A 17 21.31 -6.73 3.89
C GLN A 17 20.19 -6.11 4.74
N ASP A 18 19.25 -5.41 4.11
CA ASP A 18 18.16 -4.78 4.83
C ASP A 18 17.20 -5.85 5.35
N ARG A 19 16.70 -5.63 6.57
CA ARG A 19 15.68 -6.49 7.16
C ARG A 19 14.36 -5.75 7.15
N ILE A 20 13.38 -6.32 6.46
CA ILE A 20 12.06 -5.73 6.25
C ILE A 20 11.04 -6.55 7.01
N ARG A 21 10.16 -5.88 7.74
CA ARG A 21 9.08 -6.53 8.47
C ARG A 21 7.78 -5.80 8.22
N TRP A 22 6.74 -6.60 8.01
CA TRP A 22 5.37 -6.15 7.95
C TRP A 22 4.62 -6.63 9.17
N TYR A 23 3.87 -5.72 9.77
CA TYR A 23 2.97 -5.99 10.88
C TYR A 23 1.56 -5.62 10.49
N PHE A 24 0.60 -6.39 10.98
CA PHE A 24 -0.82 -6.07 10.95
C PHE A 24 -1.31 -6.01 12.39
N ASN A 25 -1.83 -4.85 12.82
CA ASN A 25 -2.24 -4.61 14.22
C ASN A 25 -1.18 -5.10 15.22
N ASP A 26 0.07 -4.68 15.01
CA ASP A 26 1.27 -5.05 15.78
C ASP A 26 1.66 -6.56 15.77
N THR A 27 0.94 -7.41 15.04
CA THR A 27 1.32 -8.80 14.80
C THR A 27 2.20 -8.90 13.56
N ARG A 28 3.39 -9.50 13.67
CA ARG A 28 4.28 -9.67 12.50
C ARG A 28 3.69 -10.70 11.53
N ILE A 29 3.34 -10.24 10.33
CA ILE A 29 2.73 -11.07 9.28
C ILE A 29 3.71 -11.49 8.18
N ALA A 30 4.80 -10.75 8.00
CA ALA A 30 5.79 -11.06 6.98
C ALA A 30 7.17 -10.50 7.35
N GLN A 31 8.23 -11.16 6.89
CA GLN A 31 9.60 -10.71 7.07
C GLN A 31 10.46 -11.10 5.86
N ILE A 32 11.26 -10.14 5.39
CA ILE A 32 12.42 -10.38 4.53
C ILE A 32 13.67 -10.13 5.35
N SER A 33 14.63 -11.04 5.25
CA SER A 33 15.96 -10.90 5.83
C SER A 33 17.00 -11.01 4.72
N GLY A 34 18.21 -10.49 4.94
CA GLY A 34 19.29 -10.64 3.96
C GLY A 34 19.72 -12.08 3.71
N ASP A 35 19.34 -12.99 4.61
CA ASP A 35 19.34 -14.43 4.37
C ASP A 35 17.91 -14.86 4.00
N ILE A 36 17.72 -15.26 2.73
CA ILE A 36 16.43 -15.67 2.18
C ILE A 36 15.82 -16.80 3.02
N SER A 37 16.64 -17.71 3.56
CA SER A 37 16.19 -18.83 4.40
C SER A 37 15.54 -18.39 5.72
N LYS A 38 15.77 -17.14 6.15
CA LYS A 38 15.21 -16.53 7.36
C LYS A 38 14.03 -15.59 7.07
N SER A 39 13.59 -15.55 5.82
CA SER A 39 12.36 -14.85 5.43
C SER A 39 11.16 -15.73 5.78
N CYS A 40 10.03 -15.12 6.10
CA CYS A 40 8.81 -15.83 6.44
C CYS A 40 7.58 -15.03 6.00
N THR A 41 6.48 -15.73 5.80
CA THR A 41 5.15 -15.16 5.62
C THR A 41 4.15 -15.92 6.48
N GLU A 42 3.09 -15.24 6.91
CA GLU A 42 1.91 -15.86 7.52
C GLU A 42 2.30 -16.74 8.72
N VAL A 43 1.80 -17.98 8.77
CA VAL A 43 1.99 -18.95 9.86
C VAL A 43 3.45 -19.23 10.15
N GLN A 44 4.34 -19.07 9.16
CA GLN A 44 5.78 -19.22 9.35
C GLN A 44 6.37 -18.08 10.20
N CYS A 45 5.76 -16.90 10.16
CA CYS A 45 6.18 -15.75 10.97
C CYS A 45 5.52 -15.71 12.34
N HIS A 46 4.24 -16.10 12.42
CA HIS A 46 3.42 -16.06 13.64
C HIS A 46 2.15 -16.93 13.50
N GLU A 47 1.90 -17.82 14.46
CA GLU A 47 0.78 -18.78 14.45
C GLU A 47 -0.60 -18.09 14.35
N GLY A 48 -0.76 -16.91 14.95
CA GLY A 48 -2.01 -16.13 14.90
C GLY A 48 -2.33 -15.45 13.56
N THR A 49 -1.66 -15.81 12.46
CA THR A 49 -1.83 -15.17 11.14
C THR A 49 -2.51 -16.06 10.11
N GLU A 50 -3.14 -17.17 10.53
CA GLU A 50 -3.93 -18.09 9.69
C GLU A 50 -4.93 -17.37 8.76
N ARG A 51 -5.48 -16.23 9.18
CA ARG A 51 -6.38 -15.42 8.33
C ARG A 51 -5.73 -15.03 7.00
N PHE A 52 -4.41 -14.87 6.96
CA PHE A 52 -3.65 -14.46 5.78
C PHE A 52 -3.09 -15.64 5.00
N ARG A 53 -3.39 -16.87 5.41
CA ARG A 53 -2.84 -18.09 4.81
C ARG A 53 -3.05 -18.13 3.29
N ASP A 54 -1.97 -18.36 2.56
CA ASP A 54 -1.89 -18.39 1.10
C ASP A 54 -2.31 -17.08 0.41
N ARG A 55 -2.31 -15.96 1.14
CA ARG A 55 -2.76 -14.63 0.64
C ARG A 55 -1.67 -13.57 0.67
N LEU A 56 -0.54 -13.78 1.35
CA LEU A 56 0.55 -12.80 1.37
C LEU A 56 1.62 -13.16 0.34
N LYS A 57 1.98 -12.16 -0.46
CA LYS A 57 3.12 -12.24 -1.37
C LYS A 57 4.07 -11.09 -1.08
N LEU A 58 5.32 -11.40 -0.81
CA LEU A 58 6.39 -10.42 -0.65
C LEU A 58 7.20 -10.31 -1.93
N ASP A 59 7.43 -9.09 -2.38
CA ASP A 59 8.43 -8.79 -3.40
C ASP A 59 9.80 -8.66 -2.72
N HIS A 60 10.72 -9.58 -3.03
CA HIS A 60 12.06 -9.59 -2.45
C HIS A 60 12.99 -8.49 -2.99
N GLN A 61 12.63 -7.82 -4.09
CA GLN A 61 13.41 -6.71 -4.65
C GLN A 61 13.02 -5.38 -4.02
N THR A 62 11.71 -5.13 -3.88
CA THR A 62 11.19 -3.85 -3.36
C THR A 62 10.78 -3.92 -1.89
N GLY A 63 10.59 -5.11 -1.33
CA GLY A 63 10.04 -5.31 0.01
C GLY A 63 8.54 -5.08 0.11
N SER A 64 7.86 -4.84 -1.01
CA SER A 64 6.42 -4.56 -1.06
C SER A 64 5.61 -5.80 -0.65
N LEU A 65 4.52 -5.58 0.07
CA LEU A 65 3.60 -6.62 0.50
C LEU A 65 2.33 -6.57 -0.32
N THR A 66 2.03 -7.65 -1.05
CA THR A 66 0.75 -7.85 -1.72
C THR A 66 -0.14 -8.75 -0.89
N ILE A 67 -1.37 -8.30 -0.64
CA ILE A 67 -2.42 -9.06 0.02
C ILE A 67 -3.43 -9.44 -1.06
N MET A 68 -3.57 -10.74 -1.31
CA MET A 68 -4.48 -11.30 -2.31
C MET A 68 -5.84 -11.62 -1.69
N ASN A 69 -6.87 -11.66 -2.54
CA ASN A 69 -8.22 -12.02 -2.13
C ASN A 69 -8.70 -11.21 -0.91
N ILE A 70 -8.60 -9.88 -1.00
CA ILE A 70 -8.96 -9.00 0.11
C ILE A 70 -10.43 -9.11 0.49
N THR A 71 -10.68 -8.93 1.78
CA THR A 71 -12.00 -8.93 2.42
C THR A 71 -12.10 -7.73 3.36
N ASN A 72 -13.31 -7.40 3.81
CA ASN A 72 -13.52 -6.32 4.78
C ASN A 72 -12.83 -6.58 6.14
N THR A 73 -12.51 -7.84 6.46
CA THR A 73 -11.74 -8.16 7.67
C THR A 73 -10.25 -7.88 7.53
N ASP A 74 -9.78 -7.56 6.31
CA ASP A 74 -8.38 -7.21 6.05
C ASP A 74 -8.08 -5.73 6.30
N SER A 75 -9.10 -4.93 6.59
CA SER A 75 -8.95 -3.56 7.08
C SER A 75 -8.23 -3.52 8.43
N GLY A 76 -7.37 -2.53 8.62
CA GLY A 76 -6.57 -2.34 9.82
C GLY A 76 -5.26 -1.62 9.57
N ASP A 77 -4.41 -1.58 10.60
CA ASP A 77 -3.15 -0.87 10.56
C ASP A 77 -2.02 -1.80 10.12
N TYR A 78 -1.40 -1.44 8.99
CA TYR A 78 -0.21 -2.11 8.48
C TYR A 78 1.01 -1.26 8.78
N LYS A 79 1.98 -1.84 9.48
CA LYS A 79 3.24 -1.16 9.82
C LYS A 79 4.41 -1.83 9.10
N LEU A 80 5.19 -1.03 8.40
CA LEU A 80 6.42 -1.39 7.74
C LEU A 80 7.59 -0.96 8.63
N GLN A 81 8.50 -1.89 8.92
CA GLN A 81 9.75 -1.63 9.61
C GLN A 81 10.91 -2.08 8.71
N ILE A 82 11.79 -1.15 8.37
CA ILE A 82 13.00 -1.39 7.59
C ILE A 82 14.20 -1.11 8.48
N ASN A 83 14.98 -2.15 8.75
CA ASN A 83 16.20 -2.05 9.52
C ASN A 83 17.40 -2.18 8.58
N ARG A 84 18.11 -1.06 8.38
CA ARG A 84 19.24 -0.92 7.47
C ARG A 84 20.53 -1.10 8.23
N ILE A 85 21.09 -2.31 8.16
CA ILE A 85 22.27 -2.72 8.92
C ILE A 85 23.48 -1.84 8.58
N ASN A 86 23.69 -1.52 7.30
CA ASN A 86 24.88 -0.80 6.85
C ASN A 86 25.02 0.61 7.40
N ILE A 87 23.91 1.24 7.77
CA ILE A 87 23.88 2.62 8.28
C ILE A 87 23.31 2.69 9.70
N ASN A 88 23.13 1.55 10.37
CA ASN A 88 22.51 1.44 11.70
C ASN A 88 21.23 2.29 11.85
N SER A 89 20.36 2.23 10.84
CA SER A 89 19.14 3.04 10.78
C SER A 89 17.90 2.16 10.79
N GLU A 90 16.86 2.63 11.47
CA GLU A 90 15.55 2.02 11.47
C GLU A 90 14.50 3.02 10.97
N ASN A 91 13.76 2.62 9.95
CA ASN A 91 12.64 3.39 9.42
C ASN A 91 11.35 2.64 9.69
N ILE A 92 10.38 3.33 10.29
CA ILE A 92 9.05 2.79 10.57
C ILE A 92 8.04 3.68 9.85
N SER A 93 7.20 3.07 9.02
CA SER A 93 6.06 3.71 8.40
C SER A 93 4.80 2.90 8.66
N SER A 94 3.65 3.56 8.66
CA SER A 94 2.34 2.92 8.86
C SER A 94 1.35 3.38 7.81
N VAL A 95 0.53 2.45 7.36
CA VAL A 95 -0.58 2.68 6.45
C VAL A 95 -1.83 2.04 7.04
N THR A 96 -2.90 2.83 7.16
CA THR A 96 -4.19 2.35 7.62
C THR A 96 -5.06 2.03 6.42
N VAL A 97 -5.53 0.79 6.34
CA VAL A 97 -6.45 0.35 5.29
C VAL A 97 -7.86 0.35 5.87
N HIS A 98 -8.71 1.24 5.36
CA HIS A 98 -10.11 1.32 5.79
C HIS A 98 -11.02 0.48 4.89
N ASP A 99 -12.04 -0.16 5.48
CA ASP A 99 -13.14 -0.71 4.69
C ASP A 99 -13.97 0.44 4.10
N VAL A 100 -14.46 0.24 2.89
CA VAL A 100 -15.35 1.20 2.22
C VAL A 100 -16.75 0.63 2.31
N SER A 101 -17.64 1.32 3.04
CA SER A 101 -19.02 0.88 3.21
C SER A 101 -19.75 0.80 1.87
N ALA A 102 -20.77 -0.06 1.76
CA ALA A 102 -21.59 -0.15 0.55
C ALA A 102 -22.18 1.21 0.15
N ALA A 103 -22.61 2.00 1.14
CA ALA A 103 -23.15 3.34 0.92
C ALA A 103 -22.11 4.35 0.38
N GLU A 104 -20.83 4.17 0.68
CA GLU A 104 -19.74 4.97 0.09
C GLU A 104 -19.37 4.48 -1.31
N ARG A 105 -19.47 3.18 -1.58
CA ARG A 105 -19.28 2.63 -2.93
C ARG A 105 -20.35 3.12 -3.91
N ASP A 106 -21.60 3.25 -3.46
CA ASP A 106 -22.68 3.80 -4.29
C ASP A 106 -22.46 5.28 -4.64
N LYS A 107 -21.61 6.00 -3.88
CA LYS A 107 -21.18 7.36 -4.23
C LYS A 107 -20.08 7.37 -5.30
N MET A 108 -19.42 6.25 -5.58
CA MET A 108 -18.38 6.17 -6.61
C MET A 108 -19.04 6.27 -7.99
N LYS A 109 -18.99 7.46 -8.59
CA LYS A 109 -19.55 7.71 -9.92
C LYS A 109 -18.61 7.16 -10.98
N ARG A 110 -19.10 6.22 -11.79
CA ARG A 110 -18.40 5.78 -13.00
C ARG A 110 -18.68 6.77 -14.13
N LYS A 111 -17.66 7.10 -14.90
CA LYS A 111 -17.76 7.96 -16.08
C LYS A 111 -17.16 7.21 -17.27
N SER A 112 -17.90 7.13 -18.36
CA SER A 112 -17.40 6.65 -19.65
C SER A 112 -17.00 7.86 -20.47
N VAL A 113 -15.91 7.75 -21.22
CA VAL A 113 -15.40 8.81 -22.09
C VAL A 113 -15.01 8.21 -23.43
N ASN A 114 -15.28 8.91 -24.52
CA ASN A 114 -14.87 8.45 -25.85
C ASN A 114 -13.38 8.72 -26.07
N LYS A 115 -12.77 7.94 -26.96
CA LYS A 115 -11.36 8.13 -27.33
C LYS A 115 -11.15 9.56 -27.85
N GLY A 116 -10.23 10.28 -27.23
CA GLY A 116 -9.86 11.66 -27.61
C GLY A 116 -10.62 12.75 -26.86
N GLU A 117 -11.62 12.40 -26.03
CA GLU A 117 -12.31 13.37 -25.18
C GLU A 117 -11.62 13.50 -23.81
N PRO A 118 -11.48 14.73 -23.26
CA PRO A 118 -10.92 14.92 -21.94
C PRO A 118 -11.90 14.44 -20.84
N VAL A 119 -11.36 13.92 -19.75
CA VAL A 119 -12.15 13.49 -18.58
C VAL A 119 -11.66 14.18 -17.31
N THR A 120 -12.57 14.88 -16.64
CA THR A 120 -12.36 15.40 -15.29
C THR A 120 -12.92 14.41 -14.27
N LEU A 121 -12.11 14.08 -13.25
CA LEU A 121 -12.48 13.23 -12.11
C LEU A 121 -12.42 14.07 -10.83
N ASP A 122 -13.55 14.19 -10.15
CA ASP A 122 -13.66 14.98 -8.92
C ASP A 122 -13.58 14.05 -7.69
N PRO A 123 -12.58 14.20 -6.82
CA PRO A 123 -12.44 13.36 -5.63
C PRO A 123 -13.46 13.81 -4.56
N VAL A 124 -14.21 12.86 -4.01
CA VAL A 124 -15.28 13.14 -3.01
C VAL A 124 -14.72 13.36 -1.58
N LEU A 125 -13.39 13.49 -1.43
CA LEU A 125 -12.72 13.53 -0.13
C LEU A 125 -12.80 14.90 0.56
N LYS A 126 -13.42 14.90 1.76
CA LYS A 126 -13.64 16.07 2.62
C LYS A 126 -12.45 16.52 3.47
N ASN A 127 -11.31 15.81 3.44
CA ASN A 127 -10.15 16.20 4.25
C ASN A 127 -9.19 17.12 3.46
N PRO A 128 -8.94 18.36 3.96
CA PRO A 128 -8.09 19.34 3.28
C PRO A 128 -6.58 19.13 3.53
N ASN A 129 -6.19 18.43 4.60
CA ASN A 129 -4.79 18.42 5.07
C ASN A 129 -4.00 17.14 4.70
N GLY A 130 -4.47 16.35 3.74
CA GLY A 130 -3.82 15.10 3.33
C GLY A 130 -3.21 15.17 1.93
N LEU A 131 -2.11 14.45 1.72
CA LEU A 131 -1.58 14.12 0.39
C LEU A 131 -2.63 13.32 -0.38
N LYS A 132 -2.99 13.76 -1.59
CA LYS A 132 -3.93 13.04 -2.46
C LYS A 132 -3.18 12.54 -3.70
N THR A 133 -3.07 11.23 -3.82
CA THR A 133 -2.35 10.60 -4.95
C THR A 133 -3.35 9.84 -5.81
N TRP A 134 -3.32 10.10 -7.12
CA TRP A 134 -4.11 9.42 -8.14
C TRP A 134 -3.31 8.27 -8.74
N TYR A 135 -3.96 7.12 -8.89
CA TYR A 135 -3.36 5.92 -9.49
C TYR A 135 -4.16 5.47 -10.71
N PHE A 136 -3.44 4.96 -11.71
CA PHE A 136 -4.00 4.19 -12.82
C PHE A 136 -3.23 2.88 -12.94
N ASN A 137 -3.88 1.74 -12.70
CA ASN A 137 -3.26 0.41 -12.69
C ASN A 137 -1.91 0.40 -11.93
N ASP A 138 -1.94 0.84 -10.67
CA ASP A 138 -0.78 0.94 -9.76
C ASP A 138 0.29 1.99 -10.14
N THR A 139 0.14 2.70 -11.25
CA THR A 139 1.02 3.82 -11.61
C THR A 139 0.46 5.12 -11.04
N ILE A 140 1.29 5.89 -10.32
CA ILE A 140 0.92 7.24 -9.90
C ILE A 140 0.82 8.14 -11.13
N ILE A 141 -0.35 8.74 -11.34
CA ILE A 141 -0.60 9.67 -12.46
C ILE A 141 -0.67 11.13 -12.02
N ALA A 142 -0.95 11.40 -10.75
CA ALA A 142 -0.95 12.75 -10.19
C ALA A 142 -0.83 12.71 -8.68
N GLU A 143 -0.22 13.73 -8.09
CA GLU A 143 -0.12 13.94 -6.65
C GLU A 143 -0.50 15.38 -6.33
N ILE A 144 -1.35 15.57 -5.32
CA ILE A 144 -1.82 16.88 -4.86
C ILE A 144 -1.50 16.99 -3.37
N THR A 145 -0.49 17.79 -3.07
CA THR A 145 -0.22 18.28 -1.70
C THR A 145 -1.14 19.44 -1.37
N GLY A 146 -1.60 19.53 -0.12
CA GLY A 146 -2.32 20.71 0.39
C GLY A 146 -1.48 22.00 0.37
N ASP A 147 -0.17 21.87 0.17
CA ASP A 147 0.73 22.97 -0.12
C ASP A 147 0.64 23.32 -1.62
N GLN A 148 -0.03 24.43 -1.94
CA GLN A 148 -0.27 24.91 -3.30
C GLN A 148 1.02 25.31 -4.05
N SER A 149 2.19 25.23 -3.40
CA SER A 149 3.49 25.62 -3.96
C SER A 149 4.08 24.65 -4.98
N LYS A 150 3.48 23.46 -5.21
CA LYS A 150 4.00 22.42 -6.12
C LYS A 150 3.00 21.87 -7.14
N ILE A 151 2.03 22.67 -7.55
CA ILE A 151 1.15 22.26 -8.67
C ILE A 151 1.95 22.43 -9.97
N CYS A 152 2.37 21.31 -10.58
CA CYS A 152 2.84 21.30 -11.95
C CYS A 152 1.68 21.68 -12.87
N THR A 153 1.69 22.92 -13.36
CA THR A 153 0.91 23.29 -14.54
C THR A 153 1.70 22.82 -15.76
N ASP A 154 1.14 21.89 -16.54
CA ASP A 154 1.59 21.73 -17.92
C ASP A 154 1.37 23.07 -18.61
N VAL A 155 2.48 23.71 -18.97
CA VAL A 155 2.48 24.94 -19.75
C VAL A 155 2.18 24.57 -21.19
N GLN A 156 1.18 25.26 -21.71
CA GLN A 156 0.55 25.18 -23.02
C GLN A 156 1.48 25.08 -24.23
#